data_AF-A0A239RF64-F1
#
_entry.id   AF-A0A239RF64-F1
#
_cell.length_a   1.000
_cell.length_b   1.000
_cell.length_c   1.000
_cell.angle_alpha   90.00
_cell.angle_beta   90.00
_cell.angle_gamma   90.00
#
_symmetry.space_group_name_H-M   'P 1'
#
loop_
_entity.id
_entity.type
_entity.pdbx_description
1 polymer ?
#
loop_
_entity_poly.entity_id
_entity_poly.type
_entity_poly.pdbx_seq_one_letter_code
_entity_poly.pdbx_strand_id
1 'polypeptide(L)'
;MTNQVAKQTKRDITVDTSVWTPQDVKRFFDPQNLLSEKQIGQALTLIKGRNLNPFANEVYIVAYKNKGGGTEFSLIVSKEAFLKRAAQCKDYEGFEAGVVVLDADGVQVERKGSLVLPNDTIVGGWARVYRKNFKVPVEVYISMSEYDKGRSTWKAMPATMIRKTALVNALREAFPDDLGNMYTEDDGGET
;
A
#
# COMPACT_ATOMS: atom_id res chain seq x y z
N MET A 1 27.89 -1.63 -47.76
CA MET A 1 27.83 -1.17 -46.35
C MET A 1 26.36 -1.05 -45.99
N THR A 2 25.84 -1.97 -45.19
CA THR A 2 24.41 -2.04 -44.87
C THR A 2 24.20 -1.37 -43.51
N ASN A 3 23.66 -0.15 -43.52
CA ASN A 3 23.23 0.54 -42.29
C ASN A 3 22.01 -0.19 -41.73
N GLN A 4 22.22 -1.03 -40.72
CA GLN A 4 21.14 -1.48 -39.86
C GLN A 4 20.72 -0.31 -38.97
N VAL A 5 19.63 0.36 -39.34
CA VAL A 5 18.93 1.25 -38.42
C VAL A 5 18.36 0.36 -37.31
N ALA A 6 19.01 0.37 -36.15
CA ALA A 6 18.47 -0.28 -34.96
C ALA A 6 17.07 0.29 -34.71
N LYS A 7 16.03 -0.54 -34.84
CA LYS A 7 14.68 -0.19 -34.39
C LYS A 7 14.76 0.11 -32.90
N GLN A 8 14.79 1.39 -32.54
CA GLN A 8 14.58 1.80 -31.14
C GLN A 8 13.17 1.40 -30.76
N THR A 9 13.04 0.29 -30.03
CA THR A 9 11.80 -0.09 -29.37
C THR A 9 11.40 1.08 -28.48
N LYS A 10 10.23 1.67 -28.74
CA LYS A 10 9.72 2.83 -28.00
C LYS A 10 9.58 2.42 -26.53
N ARG A 11 10.42 2.99 -25.65
CA ARG A 11 10.35 2.76 -24.19
C ARG A 11 9.02 3.31 -23.69
N ASP A 12 8.08 2.44 -23.32
CA ASP A 12 6.83 2.84 -22.67
C ASP A 12 6.95 2.71 -21.15
N ILE A 13 7.48 3.76 -20.54
CA ILE A 13 7.67 3.84 -19.09
C ILE A 13 6.34 3.93 -18.33
N THR A 14 5.21 4.16 -18.99
CA THR A 14 3.92 4.28 -18.28
C THR A 14 3.33 2.92 -17.89
N VAL A 15 3.79 1.84 -18.53
CA VAL A 15 3.26 0.49 -18.34
C VAL A 15 4.35 -0.50 -17.89
N ASP A 16 5.55 -0.40 -18.45
CA ASP A 16 6.66 -1.31 -18.15
C ASP A 16 7.70 -0.63 -17.27
N THR A 17 7.75 -1.01 -15.99
CA THR A 17 8.73 -0.45 -15.05
C THR A 17 10.11 -1.08 -15.15
N SER A 18 10.26 -2.21 -15.86
CA SER A 18 11.56 -2.85 -16.06
C SER A 18 12.51 -2.00 -16.89
N VAL A 19 11.97 -1.19 -17.81
CA VAL A 19 12.74 -0.29 -18.68
C VAL A 19 13.08 1.06 -18.05
N TRP A 20 12.66 1.33 -16.81
CA TRP A 20 12.92 2.63 -16.14
C TRP A 20 14.40 2.82 -15.80
N THR A 21 14.83 4.07 -15.81
CA THR A 21 16.15 4.51 -15.33
C THR A 21 16.02 5.44 -14.12
N PRO A 22 17.12 5.71 -13.39
CA PRO A 22 17.11 6.70 -12.31
C PRO A 22 16.63 8.08 -12.77
N GLN A 23 16.91 8.46 -14.02
CA GLN A 23 16.46 9.72 -14.61
C GLN A 23 14.94 9.79 -14.75
N ASP A 24 14.26 8.67 -15.03
CA ASP A 24 12.80 8.63 -15.11
C ASP A 24 12.20 8.92 -13.73
N VAL A 25 12.72 8.28 -12.67
CA VAL A 25 12.31 8.53 -11.28
C VAL A 25 12.52 10.00 -10.92
N LYS A 26 13.70 10.54 -11.19
CA LYS A 26 14.04 11.94 -10.91
C LYS A 26 13.08 12.91 -11.61
N ARG A 27 12.85 12.70 -12.90
CA ARG A 27 12.06 13.61 -13.74
C ARG A 27 10.58 13.66 -13.32
N PHE A 28 9.99 12.52 -12.99
CA PHE A 28 8.55 12.41 -12.82
C PHE A 28 8.10 12.34 -11.36
N PHE A 29 8.96 11.87 -10.45
CA PHE A 29 8.59 11.58 -9.07
C PHE A 29 9.49 12.28 -8.02
N ASP A 30 10.56 12.96 -8.43
CA ASP A 30 11.33 13.87 -7.58
C ASP A 30 11.65 15.20 -8.31
N PRO A 31 10.63 15.96 -8.78
CA PRO A 31 10.85 17.18 -9.56
C PRO A 31 11.53 18.30 -8.76
N GLN A 32 11.44 18.25 -7.43
CA GLN A 32 12.09 19.19 -6.52
C GLN A 32 13.55 18.82 -6.20
N ASN A 33 14.05 17.70 -6.74
CA ASN A 33 15.40 17.20 -6.53
C ASN A 33 15.75 17.08 -5.03
N LEU A 34 14.82 16.49 -4.26
CA LEU A 34 14.94 16.30 -2.82
C LEU A 34 15.80 15.07 -2.48
N LEU A 35 15.80 14.07 -3.36
CA LEU A 35 16.48 12.79 -3.16
C LEU A 35 17.89 12.80 -3.74
N SER A 36 18.81 12.16 -3.02
CA SER A 36 20.15 11.87 -3.55
C SER A 36 20.12 10.82 -4.67
N GLU A 37 21.16 10.78 -5.49
CA GLU A 37 21.29 9.74 -6.53
C GLU A 37 21.22 8.32 -5.96
N LYS A 38 21.81 8.11 -4.77
CA LYS A 38 21.72 6.84 -4.05
C LYS A 38 20.27 6.48 -3.72
N GLN A 39 19.49 7.42 -3.18
CA GLN A 39 18.09 7.21 -2.84
C GLN A 39 17.22 6.96 -4.07
N ILE A 40 17.47 7.67 -5.17
CA ILE A 40 16.80 7.41 -6.45
C ILE A 40 17.10 5.99 -6.95
N GLY A 41 18.36 5.55 -6.88
CA GLY A 41 18.76 4.18 -7.23
C GLY A 41 18.10 3.12 -6.35
N GLN A 42 17.99 3.38 -5.04
CA GLN A 42 17.27 2.51 -4.10
C GLN A 42 15.78 2.44 -4.42
N ALA A 43 15.12 3.58 -4.60
CA ALA A 43 13.71 3.65 -4.97
C ALA A 43 13.41 2.86 -6.26
N LEU A 44 14.22 3.07 -7.30
CA LEU A 44 14.07 2.34 -8.57
C LEU A 44 14.23 0.83 -8.39
N THR A 45 15.23 0.40 -7.61
CA THR A 45 15.49 -1.03 -7.35
C THR A 45 14.30 -1.68 -6.66
N LEU A 46 13.72 -1.00 -5.66
CA LEU A 46 12.55 -1.48 -4.94
C LEU A 46 11.29 -1.52 -5.82
N ILE A 47 11.07 -0.49 -6.65
CA ILE A 47 9.95 -0.42 -7.60
C ILE A 47 10.01 -1.60 -8.58
N LYS A 48 11.19 -1.86 -9.18
CA LYS A 48 11.40 -2.99 -10.09
C LYS A 48 11.28 -4.33 -9.38
N GLY A 49 11.95 -4.50 -8.24
CA GLY A 49 11.97 -5.75 -7.49
C GLY A 49 10.58 -6.17 -6.99
N ARG A 50 9.67 -5.21 -6.76
CA ARG A 50 8.29 -5.47 -6.33
C ARG A 50 7.28 -5.43 -7.48
N ASN A 51 7.72 -5.13 -8.70
CA ASN A 51 6.86 -4.92 -9.87
C ASN A 51 5.70 -3.95 -9.58
N LEU A 52 6.06 -2.75 -9.11
CA LEU A 52 5.12 -1.66 -8.81
C LEU A 52 5.22 -0.59 -9.90
N ASN A 53 4.10 0.09 -10.19
CA ASN A 53 4.05 1.18 -11.16
C ASN A 53 3.55 2.50 -10.53
N PRO A 54 4.44 3.49 -10.34
CA PRO A 54 4.05 4.80 -9.83
C PRO A 54 3.06 5.57 -10.72
N PHE A 55 3.09 5.42 -12.04
CA PHE A 55 2.10 6.07 -12.94
C PHE A 55 0.71 5.46 -12.81
N ALA A 56 0.62 4.20 -12.40
CA ALA A 56 -0.63 3.52 -12.12
C ALA A 56 -1.13 3.76 -10.68
N ASN A 57 -0.51 4.68 -9.94
CA ASN A 57 -0.80 4.96 -8.53
C ASN A 57 -0.60 3.74 -7.61
N GLU A 58 0.21 2.76 -8.04
CA GLU A 58 0.46 1.55 -7.24
C GLU A 58 1.42 1.82 -6.08
N VAL A 59 2.33 2.79 -6.25
CA VAL A 59 3.33 3.18 -5.25
C VAL A 59 3.66 4.67 -5.36
N TYR A 60 3.89 5.30 -4.22
CA TYR A 60 4.27 6.70 -4.12
C TYR A 60 5.63 6.83 -3.47
N ILE A 61 6.49 7.68 -4.05
CA ILE A 61 7.77 8.05 -3.46
C ILE A 61 7.53 9.33 -2.66
N VAL A 62 7.64 9.24 -1.33
CA VAL A 62 7.43 10.40 -0.46
C VAL A 62 8.75 10.75 0.22
N ALA A 63 9.31 11.90 -0.16
CA ALA A 63 10.47 12.48 0.51
C ALA A 63 10.03 13.29 1.72
N TYR A 64 10.74 13.17 2.84
CA TYR A 64 10.48 13.95 4.04
C TYR A 64 11.78 14.34 4.76
N LYS A 65 11.70 15.38 5.59
CA LYS A 65 12.83 15.81 6.41
C LYS A 65 12.86 15.02 7.71
N ASN A 66 14.00 14.42 8.01
CA ASN A 66 14.22 13.78 9.30
C ASN A 66 14.55 14.82 10.39
N LYS A 67 14.58 14.40 11.65
CA LYS A 67 14.86 15.29 12.80
C LYS A 67 16.25 15.97 12.72
N GLY A 68 17.18 15.40 11.96
CA GLY A 68 18.52 15.94 11.72
C GLY A 68 18.63 16.89 10.52
N GLY A 69 17.52 17.22 9.85
CA GLY A 69 17.50 18.09 8.67
C GLY A 69 17.89 17.41 7.35
N GLY A 70 18.26 16.12 7.40
CA GLY A 70 18.47 15.30 6.22
C GLY A 70 17.17 14.96 5.50
N THR A 71 17.25 14.65 4.20
CA THR A 71 16.10 14.10 3.46
C THR A 71 16.13 12.57 3.51
N GLU A 72 15.03 11.97 3.92
CA GLU A 72 14.73 10.54 3.80
C GLU A 72 13.56 10.33 2.85
N PHE A 73 13.26 9.08 2.51
CA PHE A 73 12.10 8.75 1.69
C PHE A 73 11.44 7.45 2.15
N SER A 74 10.15 7.32 1.87
CA SER A 74 9.41 6.06 1.96
C SER A 74 8.77 5.72 0.63
N LEU A 75 8.65 4.41 0.35
CA LEU A 75 7.78 3.90 -0.70
C LEU A 75 6.45 3.47 -0.09
N ILE A 76 5.40 4.24 -0.37
CA ILE A 76 4.05 3.95 0.11
C ILE A 76 3.31 3.19 -0.97
N VAL A 77 3.01 1.91 -0.73
CA VAL A 77 2.21 1.08 -1.63
C VAL A 77 0.73 1.40 -1.42
N SER A 78 -0.01 1.56 -2.51
CA SER A 78 -1.46 1.79 -2.47
C SER A 78 -2.22 0.52 -2.12
N LYS A 79 -3.42 0.67 -1.56
CA LYS A 79 -4.33 -0.45 -1.33
C LYS A 79 -4.68 -1.18 -2.63
N GLU A 80 -4.83 -0.43 -3.72
CA GLU A 80 -5.17 -0.92 -5.05
C GLU A 80 -4.10 -1.89 -5.59
N ALA A 81 -2.82 -1.63 -5.31
CA ALA A 81 -1.74 -2.55 -5.65
C ALA A 81 -1.87 -3.89 -4.92
N PHE A 82 -2.24 -3.88 -3.64
CA PHE A 82 -2.50 -5.12 -2.89
C PHE A 82 -3.67 -5.91 -3.48
N LEU A 83 -4.77 -5.21 -3.79
CA LEU A 83 -5.96 -5.84 -4.37
C LEU A 83 -5.68 -6.45 -5.74
N LYS A 84 -4.94 -5.73 -6.60
CA LYS A 84 -4.55 -6.21 -7.92
C LYS A 84 -3.65 -7.44 -7.82
N ARG A 85 -2.68 -7.44 -6.89
CA ARG A 85 -1.80 -8.59 -6.68
C ARG A 85 -2.55 -9.80 -6.13
N ALA A 86 -3.40 -9.60 -5.12
CA ALA A 86 -4.24 -10.67 -4.59
C ALA A 86 -5.14 -11.29 -5.67
N ALA A 87 -5.73 -10.46 -6.54
CA ALA A 87 -6.54 -10.93 -7.66
C ALA A 87 -5.76 -11.75 -8.71
N GLN A 88 -4.43 -11.66 -8.73
CA GLN A 88 -3.56 -12.48 -9.59
C GLN A 88 -3.18 -13.81 -8.93
N CYS A 89 -3.36 -13.94 -7.60
CA CYS A 89 -3.08 -15.17 -6.88
C CYS A 89 -4.16 -16.22 -7.20
N LYS A 90 -3.75 -17.36 -7.75
CA LYS A 90 -4.65 -18.47 -8.16
C LYS A 90 -5.55 -19.02 -7.03
N ASP A 91 -5.12 -18.83 -5.78
CA ASP A 91 -5.81 -19.36 -4.60
C ASP A 91 -6.71 -18.30 -3.93
N TYR A 92 -6.83 -17.09 -4.48
CA TYR A 92 -7.65 -16.02 -3.89
C TYR A 92 -9.14 -16.21 -4.14
N GLU A 93 -9.94 -16.18 -3.06
CA GLU A 93 -11.40 -16.43 -3.10
C GLU A 93 -12.23 -15.23 -2.62
N GLY A 94 -11.61 -14.06 -2.47
CA GLY A 94 -12.28 -12.84 -2.04
C GLY A 94 -11.89 -12.37 -0.62
N PHE A 95 -12.50 -11.28 -0.17
CA PHE A 95 -12.33 -10.78 1.18
C PHE A 95 -13.61 -10.15 1.72
N GLU A 96 -13.68 -10.05 3.03
CA GLU A 96 -14.56 -9.16 3.76
C GLU A 96 -13.73 -8.23 4.64
N ALA A 97 -14.20 -7.00 4.82
CA ALA A 97 -13.51 -6.05 5.68
C ALA A 97 -14.49 -5.03 6.21
N GLY A 98 -14.25 -4.59 7.44
CA GLY A 98 -15.11 -3.67 8.13
C GLY A 98 -14.42 -2.93 9.27
N VAL A 99 -15.23 -2.28 10.07
CA VAL A 99 -14.83 -1.62 11.30
C VAL A 99 -15.37 -2.36 12.51
N VAL A 100 -14.65 -2.28 13.62
CA VAL A 100 -15.11 -2.71 14.93
C VAL A 100 -15.53 -1.46 15.68
N VAL A 101 -16.75 -1.45 16.19
CA VAL A 101 -17.32 -0.34 16.96
C VAL A 101 -17.80 -0.81 18.32
N LEU A 102 -17.87 0.11 19.27
CA LEU A 102 -18.78 0.01 20.41
C LEU A 102 -20.08 0.70 20.03
N ASP A 103 -21.21 -0.01 20.11
CA ASP A 103 -22.52 0.59 19.86
C ASP A 103 -23.00 1.43 21.06
N ALA A 104 -24.24 1.91 20.99
CA ALA A 104 -24.84 2.75 22.03
C ALA A 104 -24.91 2.09 23.42
N ASP A 105 -24.94 0.76 23.47
CA ASP A 105 -24.99 -0.03 24.70
C ASP A 105 -23.59 -0.46 25.18
N GLY A 106 -22.54 -0.01 24.49
CA GLY A 106 -21.16 -0.39 24.78
C GLY A 106 -20.80 -1.81 24.32
N VAL A 107 -21.62 -2.42 23.45
CA VAL A 107 -21.36 -3.75 22.91
C VAL A 107 -20.44 -3.65 21.71
N GLN A 108 -19.44 -4.52 21.65
CA GLN A 108 -18.54 -4.61 20.51
C GLN A 108 -19.26 -5.27 19.32
N VAL A 109 -19.30 -4.56 18.19
CA VAL A 109 -19.98 -5.01 16.96
C VAL A 109 -19.06 -4.86 15.75
N GLU A 110 -19.06 -5.87 14.88
CA GLU A 110 -18.45 -5.80 13.55
C GLU A 110 -19.42 -5.19 12.53
N ARG A 111 -19.06 -4.04 11.96
CA ARG A 111 -19.79 -3.41 10.86
C ARG A 111 -19.04 -3.67 9.56
N LYS A 112 -19.65 -4.38 8.61
CA LYS A 112 -19.06 -4.59 7.28
C LYS A 112 -19.00 -3.26 6.52
N GLY A 113 -17.89 -3.01 5.82
CA GLY A 113 -17.65 -1.72 5.19
C GLY A 113 -17.20 -0.65 6.20
N SER A 114 -17.24 0.61 5.80
CA SER A 114 -16.79 1.76 6.61
C SER A 114 -17.94 2.67 7.05
N LEU A 115 -19.18 2.18 6.99
CA LEU A 115 -20.34 2.91 7.49
C LEU A 115 -20.40 2.77 9.01
N VAL A 116 -20.50 3.90 9.70
CA VAL A 116 -20.54 4.02 11.16
C VAL A 116 -21.79 4.80 11.52
N LEU A 117 -22.58 4.30 12.47
CA LEU A 117 -23.78 5.00 12.92
C LEU A 117 -23.42 6.17 13.86
N PRO A 118 -24.29 7.18 14.01
CA PRO A 118 -24.00 8.34 14.86
C PRO A 118 -23.64 8.01 16.33
N ASN A 119 -24.16 6.90 16.86
CA ASN A 119 -23.92 6.46 18.24
C ASN A 119 -22.84 5.37 18.35
N ASP A 120 -22.22 4.99 17.23
CA ASP A 120 -21.12 4.03 17.24
C ASP A 120 -19.80 4.76 17.54
N THR A 121 -18.96 4.16 18.39
CA THR A 121 -17.58 4.58 18.60
C THR A 121 -16.64 3.60 17.92
N ILE A 122 -15.85 4.05 16.94
CA ILE A 122 -14.87 3.20 16.25
C ILE A 122 -13.74 2.84 17.21
N VAL A 123 -13.51 1.55 17.42
CA VAL A 123 -12.42 1.03 18.26
C VAL A 123 -11.39 0.22 17.49
N GLY A 124 -11.71 -0.20 16.25
CA GLY A 124 -10.78 -0.96 15.43
C GLY A 124 -11.26 -1.23 14.02
N GLY A 125 -10.51 -2.07 13.32
CA GLY A 125 -10.81 -2.57 11.98
C GLY A 125 -10.68 -4.08 11.95
N TRP A 126 -11.42 -4.72 11.05
CA TRP A 126 -11.32 -6.15 10.84
C TRP A 126 -11.29 -6.48 9.35
N ALA A 127 -10.66 -7.60 9.00
CA ALA A 127 -10.71 -8.18 7.67
C ALA A 127 -10.62 -9.70 7.72
N ARG A 128 -11.25 -10.35 6.74
CA ARG A 128 -11.20 -11.79 6.49
C ARG A 128 -10.85 -12.00 5.03
N VAL A 129 -9.75 -12.70 4.75
CA VAL A 129 -9.33 -13.04 3.40
C VAL A 129 -9.49 -14.54 3.19
N TYR A 130 -10.25 -14.90 2.15
CA TYR A 130 -10.54 -16.28 1.81
C TYR A 130 -9.51 -16.78 0.81
N ARG A 131 -8.92 -17.93 1.14
CA ARG A 131 -7.90 -18.57 0.32
C ARG A 131 -8.22 -20.05 0.16
N LYS A 132 -8.10 -20.54 -1.06
CA LYS A 132 -8.27 -21.95 -1.39
C LYS A 132 -7.37 -22.82 -0.52
N ASN A 133 -7.92 -23.96 -0.08
CA ASN A 133 -7.27 -24.96 0.78
C ASN A 133 -7.02 -24.51 2.24
N PHE A 134 -7.51 -23.33 2.64
CA PHE A 134 -7.55 -22.97 4.05
C PHE A 134 -8.84 -23.49 4.69
N LYS A 135 -8.76 -23.98 5.93
CA LYS A 135 -9.94 -24.43 6.68
C LYS A 135 -10.77 -23.26 7.24
N VAL A 136 -10.12 -22.12 7.44
CA VAL A 136 -10.68 -20.86 7.96
C VAL A 136 -10.04 -19.71 7.19
N PRO A 137 -10.72 -18.57 7.01
CA PRO A 137 -10.10 -17.40 6.41
C PRO A 137 -8.92 -16.91 7.24
N VAL A 138 -8.01 -16.17 6.62
CA VAL A 138 -7.05 -15.34 7.36
C VAL A 138 -7.81 -14.16 7.93
N GLU A 139 -7.89 -14.08 9.25
CA GLU A 139 -8.62 -13.03 9.96
C GLU A 139 -7.66 -12.09 10.68
N VAL A 140 -7.85 -10.80 10.48
CA VAL A 140 -7.07 -9.75 11.14
C VAL A 140 -8.03 -8.79 11.84
N TYR A 141 -7.69 -8.48 13.10
CA TYR A 141 -8.30 -7.43 13.89
C TYR A 141 -7.19 -6.49 14.33
N ILE A 142 -7.43 -5.19 14.20
CA ILE A 142 -6.48 -4.17 14.62
C ILE A 142 -7.17 -3.11 15.45
N SER A 143 -6.47 -2.62 16.46
CA SER A 143 -6.97 -1.57 17.35
C SER A 143 -6.72 -0.20 16.73
N MET A 144 -7.72 0.70 16.83
CA MET A 144 -7.59 2.08 16.34
C MET A 144 -6.40 2.80 17.00
N SER A 145 -6.14 2.53 18.28
CA SER A 145 -5.07 3.12 19.08
C SER A 145 -3.65 2.78 18.59
N GLU A 146 -3.46 1.67 17.89
CA GLU A 146 -2.15 1.26 17.39
C GLU A 146 -1.77 1.99 16.10
N TYR A 147 -2.77 2.40 15.31
CA TYR A 147 -2.56 2.93 13.95
C TYR A 147 -2.88 4.41 13.81
N ASP A 148 -3.84 4.96 14.55
CA ASP A 148 -4.13 6.38 14.48
C ASP A 148 -3.02 7.19 15.16
N LYS A 149 -2.12 7.76 14.35
CA LYS A 149 -1.05 8.66 14.79
C LYS A 149 -1.48 10.14 14.78
N GLY A 150 -2.79 10.42 14.72
CA GLY A 150 -3.35 11.77 14.72
C GLY A 150 -3.14 12.55 13.43
N ARG A 151 -2.84 11.85 12.32
CA ARG A 151 -2.66 12.44 10.98
C ARG A 151 -3.99 12.98 10.45
N SER A 152 -3.95 13.99 9.58
CA SER A 152 -5.15 14.67 9.06
C SER A 152 -6.13 13.72 8.38
N THR A 153 -5.64 12.78 7.57
CA THR A 153 -6.48 11.80 6.88
C THR A 153 -7.20 10.86 7.84
N TRP A 154 -6.52 10.43 8.91
CA TRP A 154 -7.09 9.57 9.95
C TRP A 154 -8.20 10.29 10.74
N LYS A 155 -8.04 11.59 10.98
CA LYS A 155 -9.08 12.43 11.59
C LYS A 155 -10.28 12.65 10.67
N ALA A 156 -10.04 12.83 9.37
CA ALA A 156 -11.10 13.11 8.41
C ALA A 156 -11.90 11.85 8.03
N MET A 157 -11.25 10.68 7.96
CA MET A 157 -11.86 9.45 7.44
C MET A 157 -11.46 8.19 8.26
N PRO A 158 -11.66 8.18 9.59
CA PRO A 158 -11.14 7.13 10.48
C PRO A 158 -11.62 5.73 10.09
N ALA A 159 -12.91 5.57 9.80
CA ALA A 159 -13.50 4.29 9.41
C ALA A 159 -12.91 3.72 8.12
N THR A 160 -12.62 4.59 7.15
CA THR A 160 -12.03 4.18 5.86
C THR A 160 -10.59 3.73 6.05
N MET A 161 -9.83 4.48 6.86
CA MET A 161 -8.42 4.19 7.14
C MET A 161 -8.26 2.87 7.91
N ILE A 162 -8.93 2.70 9.05
CA ILE A 162 -8.76 1.50 9.86
C ILE A 162 -9.22 0.23 9.13
N ARG A 163 -10.31 0.32 8.35
CA ARG A 163 -10.76 -0.79 7.49
C ARG A 163 -9.73 -1.14 6.42
N LYS A 164 -9.16 -0.13 5.74
CA LYS A 164 -8.12 -0.33 4.72
C LYS A 164 -6.92 -1.03 5.35
N THR A 165 -6.47 -0.56 6.51
CA THR A 165 -5.29 -1.10 7.20
C THR A 165 -5.52 -2.57 7.61
N ALA A 166 -6.69 -2.90 8.14
CA ALA A 166 -7.04 -4.29 8.48
C ALA A 166 -6.98 -5.19 7.24
N LEU A 167 -7.55 -4.74 6.12
CA LEU A 167 -7.57 -5.51 4.87
C LEU A 167 -6.16 -5.74 4.30
N VAL A 168 -5.31 -4.71 4.26
CA VAL A 168 -3.96 -4.86 3.74
C VAL A 168 -3.14 -5.84 4.59
N ASN A 169 -3.28 -5.79 5.91
CA ASN A 169 -2.63 -6.77 6.80
C ASN A 169 -3.12 -8.19 6.53
N ALA A 170 -4.44 -8.41 6.45
CA ALA A 170 -4.99 -9.73 6.13
C ALA A 170 -4.53 -10.25 4.76
N LEU A 171 -4.42 -9.39 3.75
CA LEU A 171 -3.92 -9.78 2.43
C LEU A 171 -2.45 -10.19 2.45
N ARG A 172 -1.60 -9.53 3.26
CA ARG A 172 -0.20 -9.93 3.44
C ARG A 172 -0.08 -11.28 4.11
N GLU A 173 -0.86 -11.52 5.15
CA GLU A 173 -0.86 -12.80 5.86
C GLU A 173 -1.41 -13.95 5.00
N ALA A 174 -2.40 -13.66 4.12
CA ALA A 174 -2.95 -14.64 3.20
C ALA A 174 -2.02 -15.01 2.04
N PHE A 175 -1.22 -14.06 1.54
CA PHE A 175 -0.30 -14.25 0.42
C PHE A 175 1.11 -13.69 0.71
N PRO A 176 1.84 -14.25 1.69
CA PRO A 176 3.11 -13.70 2.13
C PRO A 176 4.18 -13.66 1.02
N ASP A 177 4.19 -14.65 0.12
CA ASP A 177 5.14 -14.69 -1.00
C ASP A 177 4.89 -13.57 -2.03
N ASP A 178 3.62 -13.20 -2.23
CA ASP A 178 3.22 -12.20 -3.22
C ASP A 178 3.16 -10.78 -2.64
N LEU A 179 2.83 -10.65 -1.35
CA LEU A 179 2.46 -9.38 -0.69
C LEU A 179 3.27 -9.03 0.55
N GLY A 180 4.04 -9.96 1.13
CA GLY A 180 4.73 -9.76 2.41
C GLY A 180 5.72 -8.59 2.44
N ASN A 181 6.30 -8.24 1.29
CA ASN A 181 7.28 -7.15 1.15
C ASN A 181 6.68 -5.80 0.73
N MET A 182 5.35 -5.64 0.75
CA MET A 182 4.67 -4.38 0.44
C MET A 182 4.22 -3.68 1.73
N TYR A 183 4.48 -2.38 1.83
CA TYR A 183 4.15 -1.57 3.01
C TYR A 183 3.33 -0.35 2.60
N THR A 184 2.35 -0.04 3.42
CA THR A 184 1.55 1.18 3.32
C THR A 184 2.09 2.24 4.28
N GLU A 185 1.64 3.47 4.12
CA GLU A 185 2.01 4.59 5.01
C GLU A 185 1.74 4.30 6.49
N ASP A 186 0.71 3.49 6.75
CA ASP A 186 0.16 3.25 8.08
C ASP A 186 0.98 2.20 8.88
N ASP A 187 1.89 1.48 8.21
CA ASP A 187 2.70 0.41 8.82
C ASP A 187 3.93 0.92 9.60
N GLY A 188 4.07 2.23 9.75
CA GLY A 188 5.24 2.84 10.38
C GLY A 188 6.46 2.73 9.47
N GLY A 189 6.52 3.59 8.45
CA GLY A 189 7.46 3.55 7.33
C GLY A 189 8.95 3.51 7.66
N GLU A 190 9.43 2.36 8.13
CA GLU A 190 10.83 1.97 8.09
C GLU A 190 11.00 0.95 6.96
N THR A 191 11.33 1.48 5.77
CA THR A 191 12.09 0.75 4.75
C THR A 191 13.31 1.55 4.38
#